data_AF-A0ABD0NWI9-F1
#
_entry.id   AF-A0ABD0NWI9-F1
#
_cell.length_a   1.000
_cell.length_b   1.000
_cell.length_c   1.000
_cell.angle_alpha   90.00
_cell.angle_beta   90.00
_cell.angle_gamma   90.00
#
_symmetry.space_group_name_H-M   'P 1'
#
loop_
_entity.id
_entity.type
_entity.pdbx_description
1 polymer ?
#
loop_
_entity_poly.entity_id
_entity_poly.type
_entity_poly.pdbx_seq_one_letter_code
_entity_poly.pdbx_strand_id
1 'polypeptide(L)' 'SGEQPQKRVARCHAFEKEWIECAHGIGQTRAKRECKLELEDFYECMHRRKT' A
#
# COMPACT_ATOMS: atom_id res chain seq x y z
N SER A 1 -2.14 -3.03 -6.94
CA SER A 1 -2.95 -4.26 -6.87
C SER A 1 -3.71 -4.53 -8.18
N GLY A 2 -3.01 -4.94 -9.23
CA GLY A 2 -3.61 -5.33 -10.52
C GLY A 2 -3.63 -6.85 -10.69
N GLU A 3 -4.41 -7.35 -11.65
CA GLU A 3 -4.43 -8.78 -11.97
C GLU A 3 -3.04 -9.23 -12.44
N GLN A 4 -2.51 -10.27 -11.80
CA GLN A 4 -1.23 -10.87 -12.15
C GLN A 4 -1.46 -12.12 -13.01
N PRO A 5 -0.55 -12.45 -13.95
CA PRO A 5 -0.58 -13.75 -14.62
C PRO A 5 -0.63 -14.88 -13.58
N GLN A 6 -1.55 -15.82 -13.75
CA GLN A 6 -1.82 -16.94 -12.82
C GLN A 6 -2.46 -16.55 -11.47
N LYS A 7 -3.00 -15.33 -11.33
CA LYS A 7 -3.72 -14.87 -10.12
C LYS A 7 -2.91 -14.99 -8.83
N ARG A 8 -1.58 -14.95 -8.94
CA ARG A 8 -0.69 -14.98 -7.77
C ARG A 8 -0.71 -13.64 -7.06
N VAL A 9 -0.94 -13.66 -5.75
CA VAL A 9 -0.91 -12.46 -4.91
C VAL A 9 0.53 -12.09 -4.55
N ALA A 10 0.84 -10.79 -4.62
CA ALA A 10 2.11 -10.27 -4.12
C ALA A 10 2.17 -10.36 -2.60
N ARG A 11 3.39 -10.44 -2.04
CA ARG A 11 3.60 -10.59 -0.58
C ARG A 11 2.90 -9.50 0.25
N CYS A 12 2.94 -8.26 -0.22
CA CYS A 12 2.35 -7.09 0.46
C CYS A 12 1.06 -6.60 -0.23
N HIS A 13 0.38 -7.48 -0.97
CA HIS A 13 -0.78 -7.12 -1.78
C HIS A 13 -1.91 -6.45 -0.97
N ALA A 14 -2.15 -6.92 0.26
CA ALA A 14 -3.17 -6.36 1.14
C ALA A 14 -2.86 -4.89 1.49
N PHE A 15 -1.66 -4.63 2.01
CA PHE A 15 -1.21 -3.27 2.36
C PHE A 15 -1.11 -2.35 1.12
N GLU A 16 -0.66 -2.88 -0.02
CA GLU A 16 -0.64 -2.14 -1.28
C GLU A 16 -2.05 -1.72 -1.70
N LYS A 17 -3.02 -2.64 -1.57
CA LYS A 17 -4.42 -2.38 -1.92
C LYS A 17 -5.03 -1.32 -1.00
N GLU A 18 -4.85 -1.43 0.31
CA GLU A 18 -5.37 -0.47 1.30
C GLU A 18 -4.80 0.92 1.07
N TRP A 19 -3.49 1.04 0.83
CA TRP A 19 -2.87 2.32 0.53
C TRP A 19 -3.42 2.96 -0.75
N ILE A 20 -3.60 2.17 -1.82
CA ILE A 20 -4.20 2.65 -3.07
C ILE A 20 -5.64 3.11 -2.85
N GLU A 21 -6.45 2.33 -2.13
CA GLU A 21 -7.85 2.66 -1.83
C GLU A 21 -7.98 3.93 -0.99
N CYS A 22 -7.11 4.12 0.01
CA CYS A 22 -7.06 5.34 0.81
C CYS A 22 -6.62 6.57 -0.03
N ALA A 23 -5.54 6.43 -0.83
CA ALA A 23 -4.96 7.55 -1.57
C ALA A 23 -5.73 7.92 -2.84
N HIS A 24 -6.70 7.11 -3.26
CA HIS A 24 -7.47 7.30 -4.47
C HIS A 24 -8.31 8.59 -4.41
N GLY A 25 -8.11 9.49 -5.37
CA GLY A 25 -8.93 10.69 -5.54
C GLY A 25 -8.60 11.89 -4.62
N ILE A 26 -7.70 11.76 -3.64
CA ILE A 26 -7.34 12.86 -2.72
C ILE A 26 -6.06 13.63 -3.12
N GLY A 27 -5.28 13.08 -4.06
CA GLY A 27 -4.04 13.66 -4.56
C GLY A 27 -2.85 13.48 -3.60
N GLN A 28 -1.62 13.62 -4.13
CA GLN A 28 -0.39 13.21 -3.43
C GLN A 28 -0.15 13.99 -2.12
N THR A 29 -0.43 15.30 -2.11
CA THR A 29 -0.18 16.16 -0.93
C THR A 29 -1.04 15.73 0.26
N ARG A 30 -2.32 15.42 0.04
CA ARG A 30 -3.23 14.95 1.09
C ARG A 30 -2.93 13.51 1.46
N ALA A 31 -2.70 12.63 0.48
CA ALA A 31 -2.36 11.23 0.74
C ALA A 31 -1.14 11.04 1.64
N LYS A 32 -0.13 11.91 1.56
CA LYS A 32 1.04 11.89 2.45
C LYS A 32 0.71 12.12 3.93
N ARG A 33 -0.41 12.77 4.24
CA ARG A 33 -0.85 13.06 5.61
C ARG A 33 -1.98 12.12 6.04
N GLU A 34 -3.00 11.96 5.18
CA GLU A 34 -4.22 11.22 5.47
C GLU A 34 -4.02 9.70 5.39
N CYS A 35 -3.21 9.22 4.45
CA CYS A 35 -2.93 7.78 4.25
C CYS A 35 -1.52 7.38 4.70
N LYS A 36 -1.00 8.09 5.71
CA LYS A 36 0.38 7.93 6.18
C LYS A 36 0.58 6.55 6.81
N LEU A 37 -0.42 6.05 7.54
CA LEU A 37 -0.35 4.77 8.24
C LEU A 37 -0.26 3.60 7.24
N GLU A 38 -1.15 3.57 6.26
CA GLU A 38 -1.22 2.55 5.22
C GLU A 38 0.06 2.53 4.38
N LEU A 39 0.62 3.71 4.10
CA LEU A 39 1.92 3.84 3.45
C LEU A 39 3.06 3.29 4.30
N GLU A 40 3.07 3.57 5.61
CA GLU A 40 4.08 3.05 6.53
C GLU A 40 3.99 1.53 6.68
N ASP A 41 2.79 0.96 6.76
CA ASP A 41 2.56 -0.49 6.84
C ASP A 41 2.96 -1.19 5.54
N PHE A 42 2.63 -0.60 4.38
CA PHE A 42 3.11 -1.10 3.09
C PHE A 42 4.64 -1.06 3.00
N TYR A 43 5.26 0.03 3.44
CA TYR A 43 6.71 0.20 3.43
C TYR A 43 7.39 -0.77 4.40
N GLU A 44 6.81 -0.99 5.58
CA GLU A 44 7.24 -2.00 6.54
C GLU A 44 7.18 -3.38 5.91
N CYS A 45 6.05 -3.79 5.35
CA CYS A 45 5.91 -5.13 4.77
C CYS A 45 6.94 -5.41 3.67
N MET A 46 7.28 -4.40 2.87
CA MET A 46 8.30 -4.50 1.82
C MET A 46 9.71 -4.65 2.37
N HIS A 47 10.05 -3.90 3.43
CA HIS A 47 11.43 -3.78 3.91
C HIS A 47 11.74 -4.57 5.19
N ARG A 48 10.71 -5.04 5.92
CA ARG A 48 10.79 -5.79 7.18
C ARG A 48 11.78 -5.20 8.18
N ARG A 49 11.68 -3.88 8.39
CA ARG A 49 12.63 -3.12 9.22
C ARG A 49 12.23 -3.00 10.68
N LYS A 50 10.93 -3.08 10.97
CA LYS A 50 10.43 -3.02 12.35
C LYS A 50 10.48 -4.47 12.87
N THR A 51 11.31 -4.73 13.88
CA THR A 51 11.41 -6.02 14.59
C THR A 51 10.64 -5.97 15.88
#